data_AF-A0A2A2WD37-F1
#
_entry.id   AF-A0A2A2WD37-F1
#
_cell.length_a   1.000
_cell.length_b   1.000
_cell.length_c   1.000
_cell.angle_alpha   90.00
_cell.angle_beta   90.00
_cell.angle_gamma   90.00
#
_symmetry.space_group_name_H-M   'P 1'
#
loop_
_entity.id
_entity.type
_entity.pdbx_description
1 polymer ?
#
loop_
_entity_poly.entity_id
_entity_poly.type
_entity_poly.pdbx_seq_one_letter_code
_entity_poly.pdbx_strand_id
1 'polypeptide(L)'
;MNEKPSLKKQIVGLPAQHPRRIAYNFARWREAMEISHAMLMAGLRQKIGPEGDLRSAYHQWNAERRRRKLAAYDRAAARYFQRIKCMNLDEGKHDATDSGD
;
A
#
# COMPACT_ATOMS: atom_id res chain seq x y z
N MET A 1 28.14 2.35 -33.61
CA MET A 1 26.84 2.79 -33.07
C MET A 1 26.98 2.87 -31.55
N ASN A 2 26.75 4.03 -30.94
CA ASN A 2 26.81 4.18 -29.48
C ASN A 2 25.45 3.76 -28.90
N GLU A 3 25.32 2.50 -28.48
CA GLU A 3 24.13 2.06 -27.77
C GLU A 3 24.09 2.73 -26.39
N LYS A 4 23.06 3.56 -26.16
CA LYS A 4 22.80 4.09 -24.83
C LYS A 4 22.44 2.90 -23.91
N PRO A 5 23.08 2.77 -22.73
CA PRO A 5 22.78 1.68 -21.81
C PRO A 5 21.31 1.71 -21.39
N SER A 6 20.72 0.55 -21.05
CA SER A 6 19.29 0.50 -20.66
C SER A 6 19.00 1.42 -19.46
N LEU A 7 17.79 1.99 -19.39
CA LEU A 7 17.38 2.88 -18.30
C LEU A 7 17.60 2.26 -16.91
N LYS A 8 17.42 0.95 -16.77
CA LYS A 8 17.74 0.20 -15.54
C LYS A 8 19.21 0.30 -15.15
N LYS A 9 20.14 0.25 -16.11
CA LYS A 9 21.58 0.41 -15.88
C LYS A 9 21.94 1.86 -15.57
N GLN A 10 21.22 2.83 -16.15
CA GLN A 10 21.45 4.26 -15.94
C GLN A 10 21.04 4.76 -14.54
N ILE A 11 20.26 4.00 -13.78
CA ILE A 11 19.79 4.38 -12.43
C ILE A 11 20.51 3.66 -11.29
N VAL A 12 21.43 2.74 -11.61
CA VAL A 12 22.22 2.01 -10.60
C VAL A 12 23.10 3.01 -9.84
N GLY A 13 23.12 2.92 -8.51
CA GLY A 13 23.90 3.82 -7.64
C GLY A 13 23.27 5.19 -7.38
N LEU A 14 22.18 5.55 -8.07
CA LEU A 14 21.48 6.82 -7.79
C LEU A 14 20.69 6.76 -6.47
N PRO A 15 20.64 7.85 -5.68
CA PRO A 15 19.78 7.93 -4.48
C PRO A 15 18.31 7.65 -4.81
N ALA A 16 17.53 7.17 -3.82
CA ALA A 16 16.12 6.85 -4.00
C ALA A 16 15.29 8.06 -4.47
N GLN A 17 15.62 9.24 -3.95
CA GLN A 17 15.00 10.53 -4.26
C GLN A 17 15.45 11.13 -5.60
N HIS A 18 16.38 10.49 -6.33
CA HIS A 18 16.87 11.03 -7.58
C HIS A 18 15.75 11.03 -8.66
N PRO A 19 15.48 12.15 -9.36
CA PRO A 19 14.35 12.28 -10.28
C PRO A 19 14.26 11.17 -11.34
N ARG A 20 15.39 10.76 -11.93
CA ARG A 20 15.44 9.65 -12.90
C ARG A 20 15.03 8.29 -12.30
N ARG A 21 15.39 8.03 -11.04
CA ARG A 21 15.04 6.79 -10.34
C ARG A 21 13.56 6.80 -9.95
N ILE A 22 13.05 7.96 -9.51
CA ILE A 22 11.62 8.19 -9.28
C ILE A 22 10.83 7.92 -10.56
N ALA A 23 11.17 8.57 -11.68
CA ALA A 23 10.47 8.41 -12.94
C ALA A 23 10.45 6.95 -13.43
N TYR A 24 11.60 6.26 -13.34
CA TYR A 24 11.68 4.83 -13.67
C TYR A 24 10.77 3.96 -12.78
N ASN A 25 10.77 4.22 -11.47
CA ASN A 25 9.92 3.47 -10.54
C ASN A 25 8.43 3.72 -10.80
N PHE A 26 8.04 4.97 -11.10
CA PHE A 26 6.66 5.29 -11.49
C PHE A 26 6.23 4.59 -12.77
N ALA A 27 7.11 4.53 -13.79
CA ALA A 27 6.81 3.83 -15.03
C ALA A 27 6.56 2.33 -14.79
N ARG A 28 7.42 1.68 -13.99
CA ARG A 28 7.24 0.28 -13.59
C ARG A 28 5.99 0.06 -12.75
N TRP A 29 5.69 0.98 -11.84
CA TRP A 29 4.51 0.89 -11.02
C TRP A 29 3.23 1.01 -11.86
N ARG A 30 3.21 1.92 -12.85
CA ARG A 30 2.11 2.04 -13.81
C ARG A 30 1.88 0.74 -14.58
N GLU A 31 2.94 0.16 -15.15
CA GLU A 31 2.88 -1.13 -15.86
C GLU A 31 2.31 -2.24 -14.97
N ALA A 32 2.79 -2.34 -13.73
CA ALA A 32 2.27 -3.29 -12.77
C ALA A 32 0.77 -3.05 -12.46
N MET A 33 0.33 -1.80 -12.37
CA MET A 33 -1.08 -1.44 -12.17
C MET A 33 -1.96 -1.79 -13.36
N GLU A 34 -1.49 -1.57 -14.58
CA GLU A 34 -2.21 -1.94 -15.81
C GLU A 34 -2.41 -3.45 -15.89
N ILE A 35 -1.36 -4.24 -15.65
CA ILE A 35 -1.43 -5.71 -15.64
C ILE A 35 -2.37 -6.19 -14.52
N SER A 36 -2.23 -5.63 -13.31
CA SER A 36 -3.09 -5.99 -12.18
C SER A 36 -4.57 -5.70 -12.47
N HIS A 37 -4.86 -4.58 -13.15
CA HIS A 37 -6.22 -4.23 -13.54
C HIS A 37 -6.78 -5.22 -14.58
N ALA A 38 -6.00 -5.60 -15.59
CA ALA A 38 -6.40 -6.58 -16.59
C ALA A 38 -6.71 -7.95 -15.95
N MET A 39 -5.85 -8.41 -15.03
CA MET A 39 -6.07 -9.65 -14.29
C MET A 39 -7.35 -9.60 -13.45
N LEU A 40 -7.61 -8.49 -12.78
CA LEU A 40 -8.85 -8.29 -12.01
C LEU A 40 -10.08 -8.38 -12.92
N MET A 41 -10.08 -7.67 -14.06
CA MET A 41 -11.20 -7.68 -14.99
C MET A 41 -11.44 -9.09 -15.54
N ALA A 42 -10.38 -9.83 -15.88
CA ALA A 42 -10.48 -11.22 -16.33
C ALA A 42 -11.10 -12.13 -15.25
N GLY A 43 -10.65 -12.02 -13.99
CA GLY A 43 -11.21 -12.80 -12.88
C GLY A 43 -12.68 -12.47 -12.59
N LEU A 44 -13.05 -11.18 -12.68
CA LEU A 44 -14.46 -10.77 -12.55
C LEU A 44 -15.31 -11.31 -13.70
N ARG A 45 -14.81 -11.25 -14.94
CA ARG A 45 -15.47 -11.82 -16.12
C ARG A 45 -15.67 -13.32 -15.98
N GLN A 46 -14.67 -14.05 -15.50
CA GLN A 46 -14.78 -15.48 -15.23
C GLN A 46 -15.89 -15.78 -14.21
N LYS A 47 -16.02 -14.95 -13.17
CA LYS A 47 -17.02 -15.14 -12.10
C LYS A 47 -18.46 -14.89 -12.56
N ILE A 48 -18.68 -13.88 -13.41
CA ILE A 48 -20.04 -13.46 -13.81
C ILE A 48 -20.50 -14.03 -15.16
N GLY A 49 -19.59 -14.66 -15.91
CA GLY A 49 -19.85 -15.16 -17.26
C GLY A 49 -19.74 -14.09 -18.37
N PRO A 50 -19.87 -14.51 -19.65
CA PRO A 50 -19.72 -13.63 -20.81
C PRO A 50 -20.78 -12.53 -20.88
N GLU A 51 -22.02 -12.85 -20.50
CA GLU A 51 -23.16 -11.92 -20.53
C GLU A 51 -23.28 -11.06 -19.26
N GLY A 52 -22.50 -11.35 -18.23
CA GLY A 52 -22.57 -10.63 -16.97
C GLY A 52 -22.09 -9.18 -17.09
N ASP A 53 -22.71 -8.28 -16.32
CA ASP A 53 -22.32 -6.87 -16.26
C ASP A 53 -21.00 -6.69 -15.50
N LEU A 54 -19.91 -6.60 -16.26
CA LEU A 54 -18.55 -6.45 -15.74
C LEU A 54 -18.37 -5.13 -14.97
N ARG A 55 -19.06 -4.05 -15.37
CA ARG A 55 -18.95 -2.75 -14.70
C ARG A 55 -19.57 -2.83 -13.31
N SER A 56 -20.77 -3.37 -13.20
CA SER A 56 -21.43 -3.57 -11.91
C SER A 56 -20.60 -4.50 -11.00
N ALA A 57 -20.05 -5.58 -11.54
CA ALA A 57 -19.18 -6.49 -10.79
C ALA A 57 -17.92 -5.79 -10.23
N TYR A 58 -17.29 -4.92 -11.03
CA TYR A 58 -16.16 -4.13 -10.57
C TYR A 58 -16.54 -3.15 -9.46
N HIS A 59 -17.67 -2.46 -9.59
CA HIS A 59 -18.14 -1.53 -8.55
C HIS A 59 -18.41 -2.22 -7.22
N GLN A 60 -19.08 -3.38 -7.26
CA GLN A 60 -19.32 -4.21 -6.08
C GLN A 60 -18.01 -4.65 -5.42
N TRP A 61 -17.10 -5.23 -6.20
CA TRP A 61 -15.78 -5.63 -5.72
C TRP A 61 -15.01 -4.47 -5.08
N ASN A 62 -15.02 -3.29 -5.71
CA ASN A 62 -14.28 -2.14 -5.22
C ASN A 62 -14.93 -1.54 -3.96
N ALA A 63 -16.25 -1.58 -3.83
CA ALA A 63 -16.95 -1.19 -2.60
C ALA A 63 -16.58 -2.10 -1.43
N GLU A 64 -16.61 -3.42 -1.64
CA GLU A 64 -16.21 -4.40 -0.62
C GLU A 64 -14.74 -4.27 -0.22
N ARG A 65 -13.85 -4.08 -1.21
CA ARG A 65 -12.43 -3.85 -0.97
C ARG A 65 -12.20 -2.59 -0.14
N ARG A 66 -12.87 -1.47 -0.48
CA ARG A 66 -12.79 -0.21 0.28
C ARG A 66 -13.25 -0.41 1.72
N ARG A 67 -14.40 -1.06 1.93
CA ARG A 67 -14.92 -1.38 3.26
C ARG A 67 -13.92 -2.17 4.09
N ARG A 68 -13.34 -3.24 3.52
CA ARG A 68 -12.31 -4.06 4.19
C ARG A 68 -11.07 -3.25 4.56
N LYS A 69 -10.62 -2.37 3.65
CA LYS A 69 -9.43 -1.54 3.86
C LYS A 69 -9.63 -0.47 4.93
N LEU A 70 -10.79 0.18 4.96
CA LEU A 70 -11.16 1.13 6.01
C LEU A 70 -11.18 0.45 7.39
N ALA A 71 -11.87 -0.69 7.51
CA ALA A 71 -11.88 -1.45 8.76
C ALA A 71 -10.48 -1.89 9.21
N ALA A 72 -9.57 -2.16 8.27
CA ALA A 72 -8.18 -2.48 8.59
C ALA A 72 -7.41 -1.24 9.11
N TYR A 73 -7.67 -0.06 8.54
CA TYR A 73 -7.12 1.20 9.05
C TYR A 73 -7.63 1.53 10.45
N ASP A 74 -8.93 1.36 10.71
CA ASP A 74 -9.49 1.59 12.04
C ASP A 74 -8.84 0.67 13.08
N ARG A 75 -8.68 -0.62 12.76
CA ARG A 75 -7.97 -1.58 13.62
C ARG A 75 -6.50 -1.20 13.83
N ALA A 76 -5.83 -0.71 12.79
CA ALA A 76 -4.44 -0.29 12.90
C ALA A 76 -4.28 0.97 13.77
N ALA A 77 -5.18 1.94 13.60
CA ALA A 77 -5.22 3.16 14.41
C ALA A 77 -5.51 2.83 15.89
N ALA A 78 -6.48 1.95 16.16
CA ALA A 78 -6.78 1.51 17.52
C ALA A 78 -5.56 0.88 18.21
N ARG A 79 -4.82 -0.01 17.51
CA ARG A 79 -3.58 -0.59 18.04
C ARG A 79 -2.50 0.47 18.29
N TYR A 80 -2.38 1.45 17.41
CA TYR A 80 -1.43 2.54 17.57
C TYR A 80 -1.74 3.39 18.81
N PHE A 81 -2.99 3.81 18.99
CA PHE A 81 -3.40 4.58 20.16
C PHE A 81 -3.32 3.79 21.46
N GLN A 82 -3.66 2.49 21.43
CA GLN A 82 -3.47 1.62 22.58
C GLN A 82 -1.99 1.54 22.98
N ARG A 83 -1.09 1.39 21.99
CA ARG A 83 0.36 1.38 22.24
C ARG A 83 0.86 2.68 22.86
N ILE A 84 0.44 3.84 22.33
CA ILE A 84 0.79 5.14 22.91
C ILE A 84 0.27 5.25 24.34
N LYS A 85 -0.99 4.88 24.57
CA LYS A 85 -1.58 4.93 25.91
C LYS A 85 -0.82 4.06 26.90
N CYS A 86 -0.41 2.85 26.51
CA CYS A 86 0.41 1.98 27.36
C CYS A 86 1.81 2.56 27.64
N MET A 87 2.50 3.10 26.62
CA MET A 87 3.81 3.72 26.81
C MET A 87 3.74 4.92 27.77
N ASN A 88 2.72 5.78 27.64
CA ASN A 88 2.53 6.92 28.54
C ASN A 88 2.13 6.50 29.96
N LEU A 89 1.52 5.32 30.14
CA LEU A 89 1.18 4.76 31.47
C LEU A 89 2.40 4.12 32.16
N ASP A 90 3.39 3.65 31.40
CA ASP A 90 4.62 3.09 31.96
C ASP A 90 5.60 4.19 32.40
N GLU A 91 5.65 5.32 31.69
CA GLU A 91 6.40 6.52 32.12
C GLU A 91 5.85 7.08 33.45
N GLY A 92 4.53 7.20 33.60
CA GLY A 92 3.91 7.69 34.83
C GLY A 92 3.99 6.74 36.04
N LYS A 93 4.40 5.47 35.85
CA LYS A 93 4.64 4.52 36.95
C LYS A 93 6.08 4.57 37.46
N HIS A 94 7.04 4.97 36.62
CA HIS A 94 8.45 5.05 37.00
C HIS A 94 8.71 6.24 37.95
N ASP A 95 7.92 7.31 37.84
CA ASP A 95 8.03 8.51 38.69
C ASP A 95 7.38 8.32 40.08
N ALA A 96 6.52 7.31 40.26
CA ALA A 96 5.79 7.09 41.52
C ALA A 96 6.50 6.14 42.50
N THR A 97 7.62 5.51 42.10
CA THR A 97 8.33 4.52 42.92
C THR A 97 9.67 4.99 43.48
N ASP A 98 10.04 6.26 43.29
CA ASP A 98 11.34 6.81 43.77
C ASP A 98 11.16 7.89 44.86
N SER A 99 10.07 7.81 45.64
CA SER A 99 9.81 8.70 46.78
C SER A 99 9.34 7.89 47.98
N GLY A 100 10.29 7.35 48.76
CA GLY A 100 10.01 6.62 49.98
C GLY A 100 11.29 6.25 50.71
N ASP A 101 11.89 7.24 51.36
CA ASP A 101 12.82 7.09 52.48
C ASP A 101 12.18 6.34 53.67
#